data_AF-A0A9F2R736-F1
#
_entry.id   AF-A0A9F2R736-F1
#
_cell.length_a   1.000
_cell.length_b   1.000
_cell.length_c   1.000
_cell.angle_alpha   90.00
_cell.angle_beta   90.00
_cell.angle_gamma   90.00
#
_symmetry.space_group_name_H-M   'P 1'
#
loop_
_entity.id
_entity.type
_entity.pdbx_description
1 polymer ?
#
loop_
_entity_poly.entity_id
_entity_poly.type
_entity_poly.pdbx_seq_one_letter_code
_entity_poly.pdbx_strand_id
1 'polypeptide(L)'
;MEPVCSTAGEPKLRHVEKDILIPKIMKDKAKELCSEQVKDFTKCCKETGFLMVVKCRKENKLLKECLTSYYTDPAFYEECKAEYLKTREEYRATKSPLHQEHSTST
;
A
#
# COMPACT_ATOMS: atom_id res chain seq x y z
N MET A 1 -4.27 39.45 18.73
CA MET A 1 -4.40 38.64 17.51
C MET A 1 -4.08 37.22 17.93
N GLU A 2 -5.11 36.48 18.33
CA GLU A 2 -5.00 35.17 18.97
C GLU A 2 -4.60 34.10 17.93
N PRO A 3 -3.79 33.09 18.28
CA PRO A 3 -3.40 32.04 17.35
C PRO A 3 -4.58 31.09 17.15
N VAL A 4 -5.11 31.10 15.93
CA VAL A 4 -6.23 30.24 15.52
C VAL A 4 -5.83 28.77 15.68
N CYS A 5 -6.55 28.11 16.58
CA CYS A 5 -6.59 26.67 16.78
C CYS A 5 -6.66 25.97 15.41
N SER A 6 -5.66 25.14 15.12
CA SER A 6 -5.57 24.38 13.86
C SER A 6 -6.85 23.58 13.64
N THR A 7 -7.46 23.82 12.49
CA THR A 7 -8.71 23.24 12.01
C THR A 7 -8.78 21.73 12.23
N ALA A 8 -9.91 21.29 12.74
CA ALA A 8 -10.30 19.90 12.84
C ALA A 8 -10.11 19.16 11.50
N GLY A 9 -9.52 17.97 11.55
CA GLY A 9 -9.86 16.91 10.61
C GLY A 9 -8.77 16.38 9.67
N GLU A 10 -7.54 16.89 9.65
CA GLU A 10 -6.46 16.19 8.94
C GLU A 10 -5.77 15.17 9.87
N PRO A 11 -5.94 13.86 9.63
CA PRO A 11 -5.26 12.86 10.42
C PRO A 11 -3.74 13.02 10.28
N LYS A 12 -3.06 13.42 11.36
CA LYS A 12 -1.59 13.42 11.41
C LYS A 12 -1.08 12.00 11.17
N LEU A 13 -0.56 11.77 9.97
CA LEU A 13 0.12 10.54 9.56
C LEU A 13 1.58 10.63 10.00
N ARG A 14 2.08 9.60 10.68
CA ARG A 14 3.50 9.45 11.00
C ARG A 14 4.32 9.16 9.74
N HIS A 15 5.64 9.38 9.80
CA HIS A 15 6.58 9.07 8.72
C HIS A 15 6.41 7.63 8.23
N VAL A 16 6.31 6.66 9.15
CA VAL A 16 6.06 5.25 8.79
C VAL A 16 4.74 5.05 8.02
N GLU A 17 3.71 5.82 8.35
CA GLU A 17 2.40 5.71 7.68
C GLU A 17 2.47 6.29 6.26
N LYS A 18 3.13 7.45 6.10
CA LYS A 18 3.30 8.13 4.80
C LYS A 18 4.28 7.42 3.87
N ASP A 19 5.39 6.92 4.40
CA ASP A 19 6.53 6.47 3.59
C ASP A 19 6.65 4.95 3.49
N ILE A 20 5.92 4.21 4.32
CA ILE A 20 5.94 2.72 4.30
C ILE A 20 4.55 2.13 4.12
N LEU A 21 3.56 2.50 4.93
CA LEU A 21 2.25 1.83 4.92
C LEU A 21 1.39 2.21 3.71
N ILE A 22 1.25 3.51 3.42
CA ILE A 22 0.50 3.96 2.22
C ILE A 22 1.18 3.46 0.93
N PRO A 23 2.52 3.58 0.76
CA PRO A 23 3.21 3.04 -0.42
C PRO A 23 3.08 1.52 -0.57
N LYS A 24 2.92 0.78 0.55
CA LYS A 24 2.64 -0.66 0.51
C LYS A 24 1.25 -0.96 -0.04
N ILE A 25 0.22 -0.24 0.41
CA ILE A 25 -1.15 -0.37 -0.12
C ILE A 25 -1.17 -0.01 -1.62
N MET A 26 -0.53 1.10 -1.99
CA MET A 26 -0.39 1.50 -3.40
C MET A 26 0.28 0.40 -4.24
N LYS A 27 1.37 -0.20 -3.72
CA LYS A 27 2.08 -1.29 -4.40
C LYS A 27 1.19 -2.49 -4.65
N ASP A 28 0.45 -2.92 -3.63
CA ASP A 28 -0.38 -4.10 -3.72
C ASP A 28 -1.54 -3.87 -4.69
N LYS A 29 -2.22 -2.71 -4.62
CA LYS A 29 -3.23 -2.32 -5.62
C LYS A 29 -2.68 -2.20 -7.03
N ALA A 30 -1.53 -1.54 -7.21
CA ALA A 30 -0.91 -1.38 -8.51
C ALA A 30 -0.53 -2.74 -9.14
N LYS A 31 -0.14 -3.73 -8.34
CA LYS A 31 0.09 -5.10 -8.82
C LYS A 31 -1.19 -5.79 -9.29
N GLU A 32 -2.30 -5.60 -8.60
CA GLU A 32 -3.60 -6.15 -9.02
C GLU A 32 -4.07 -5.51 -10.34
N LEU A 33 -3.92 -4.18 -10.46
CA LEU A 33 -4.24 -3.44 -11.68
C LEU A 33 -3.32 -3.81 -12.85
N CYS A 34 -2.02 -3.96 -12.60
CA CYS A 34 -1.02 -4.40 -13.58
C CYS A 34 -0.90 -5.94 -13.68
N SER A 35 -1.94 -6.69 -13.30
CA SER A 35 -1.86 -8.15 -13.19
C SER A 35 -1.53 -8.85 -14.52
N GLU A 36 -1.89 -8.25 -15.65
CA GLU A 36 -1.50 -8.73 -16.99
C GLU A 36 0.01 -8.64 -17.21
N GLN A 37 0.61 -7.48 -16.94
CA GLN A 37 2.06 -7.28 -17.06
C GLN A 37 2.83 -8.15 -16.06
N VAL A 38 2.26 -8.37 -14.86
CA VAL A 38 2.81 -9.30 -13.87
C VAL A 38 2.79 -10.74 -14.39
N LYS A 39 1.70 -11.17 -15.05
CA LYS A 39 1.59 -12.50 -15.64
C LYS A 39 2.60 -12.70 -16.76
N ASP A 40 2.74 -11.73 -17.67
CA ASP A 40 3.69 -11.81 -18.78
C ASP A 40 5.13 -11.84 -18.29
N PHE A 41 5.47 -10.98 -17.32
CA PHE A 41 6.77 -11.00 -16.68
C PHE A 41 7.03 -12.34 -15.98
N THR A 42 6.05 -12.83 -15.21
CA THR A 42 6.14 -14.13 -14.51
C THR A 42 6.34 -15.28 -15.48
N LYS A 43 5.60 -15.27 -16.61
CA LYS A 43 5.73 -16.26 -17.67
C LYS A 43 7.12 -16.24 -18.27
N CYS A 44 7.62 -15.06 -18.65
CA CYS A 44 8.97 -14.91 -19.18
C CYS A 44 10.04 -15.43 -18.20
N CYS A 45 9.90 -15.16 -16.89
CA CYS A 45 10.89 -15.67 -15.95
C CYS A 45 10.80 -17.16 -15.64
N LYS A 46 9.61 -17.76 -15.75
CA LYS A 46 9.48 -19.23 -15.72
C LYS A 46 10.15 -19.88 -16.94
N GLU A 47 10.01 -19.28 -18.12
CA GLU A 47 10.58 -19.82 -19.37
C GLU A 47 12.09 -19.62 -19.47
N THR A 48 12.62 -18.51 -18.97
CA THR A 48 14.04 -18.16 -19.16
C THR A 48 14.95 -18.49 -17.99
N GLY A 49 14.38 -18.77 -16.81
CA GLY A 49 15.13 -19.12 -15.61
C GLY A 49 16.24 -18.11 -15.28
N PHE A 50 17.50 -18.57 -15.25
CA PHE A 50 18.66 -17.78 -14.85
C PHE A 50 18.93 -16.56 -15.74
N LEU A 51 18.56 -16.59 -17.03
CA LEU A 51 18.81 -15.50 -17.98
C LEU A 51 17.68 -14.44 -18.04
N MET A 52 16.75 -14.49 -17.09
CA MET A 52 15.59 -13.60 -16.98
C MET A 52 15.94 -12.11 -17.09
N VAL A 53 16.97 -11.63 -16.40
CA VAL A 53 17.28 -10.18 -16.33
C VAL A 53 17.73 -9.61 -17.69
N VAL A 54 18.16 -10.47 -18.60
CA VAL A 54 18.58 -10.08 -19.95
C VAL A 54 17.42 -10.25 -20.94
N LYS A 55 16.71 -11.38 -20.88
CA LYS A 55 15.67 -11.72 -21.85
C LYS A 55 14.32 -11.09 -21.55
N CYS A 56 13.95 -10.96 -20.27
CA CYS A 56 12.67 -10.41 -19.82
C CYS A 56 12.71 -8.89 -19.62
N ARG A 57 13.65 -8.18 -20.26
CA ARG A 57 13.79 -6.72 -20.11
C ARG A 57 12.59 -5.97 -20.64
N LYS A 58 11.96 -6.48 -21.69
CA LYS A 58 10.78 -5.86 -22.31
C LYS A 58 9.58 -5.94 -21.37
N GLU A 59 9.30 -7.13 -20.84
CA GLU A 59 8.21 -7.41 -19.91
C GLU A 59 8.44 -6.66 -18.60
N ASN A 60 9.68 -6.61 -18.11
CA ASN A 60 10.05 -5.81 -16.95
C ASN A 60 9.80 -4.31 -17.18
N LYS A 61 10.16 -3.78 -18.36
CA LYS A 61 9.93 -2.38 -18.71
C LYS A 61 8.44 -2.06 -18.71
N LEU A 62 7.61 -2.90 -19.34
CA LEU A 62 6.15 -2.72 -19.37
C LEU A 62 5.55 -2.78 -17.96
N LEU A 63 5.96 -3.76 -17.14
CA LEU A 63 5.52 -3.85 -15.75
C LEU A 63 5.94 -2.62 -14.95
N LYS A 64 7.19 -2.17 -15.11
CA LYS A 64 7.71 -0.98 -14.42
C LYS A 64 6.98 0.29 -14.85
N GLU A 65 6.70 0.47 -16.14
CA GLU A 65 5.94 1.61 -16.66
C GLU A 65 4.52 1.62 -16.08
N CYS A 66 3.83 0.48 -16.08
CA CYS A 66 2.50 0.34 -15.49
C CYS A 66 2.50 0.68 -13.99
N LEU A 67 3.45 0.13 -13.21
CA LEU A 67 3.54 0.45 -11.79
C LEU A 67 3.88 1.92 -11.55
N THR A 68 4.80 2.48 -12.34
CA THR A 68 5.26 3.87 -12.18
C THR A 68 4.13 4.85 -12.43
N SER A 69 3.25 4.61 -13.41
CA SER A 69 2.12 5.52 -13.67
C SER A 69 1.21 5.66 -12.45
N TYR A 70 0.94 4.57 -11.71
CA TYR A 70 0.15 4.62 -10.48
C TYR A 70 0.89 5.28 -9.32
N TYR A 71 2.22 5.10 -9.20
CA TYR A 71 3.00 5.77 -8.15
C TYR A 71 3.11 7.28 -8.36
N THR A 72 3.12 7.74 -9.61
CA THR A 72 3.17 9.17 -9.93
C THR A 72 1.80 9.84 -9.90
N ASP A 73 0.72 9.07 -9.80
CA ASP A 73 -0.64 9.60 -9.78
C ASP A 73 -1.05 10.08 -8.37
N PRO A 74 -1.23 11.40 -8.15
CA PRO A 74 -1.66 11.92 -6.87
C PRO A 74 -3.09 11.49 -6.50
N ALA A 75 -3.97 11.22 -7.48
CA ALA A 75 -5.32 10.75 -7.20
C ALA A 75 -5.30 9.36 -6.58
N PHE A 76 -4.45 8.48 -7.10
CA PHE A 76 -4.25 7.13 -6.58
C PHE A 76 -3.64 7.14 -5.16
N TYR A 77 -2.72 8.07 -4.88
CA TYR A 77 -2.18 8.26 -3.54
C TYR A 77 -3.27 8.62 -2.52
N GLU A 78 -4.13 9.58 -2.85
CA GLU A 78 -5.21 10.00 -1.94
C GLU A 78 -6.25 8.89 -1.72
N GLU A 79 -6.56 8.08 -2.73
CA GLU A 79 -7.42 6.90 -2.56
C GLU A 79 -6.80 5.88 -1.58
N CYS A 80 -5.52 5.54 -1.77
CA CYS A 80 -4.81 4.61 -0.89
C CYS A 80 -4.66 5.15 0.53
N LYS A 81 -4.48 6.47 0.67
CA LYS A 81 -4.44 7.17 1.97
C LYS A 81 -5.79 7.12 2.67
N ALA A 82 -6.90 7.35 1.97
CA ALA A 82 -8.24 7.25 2.55
C ALA A 82 -8.53 5.84 3.06
N GLU A 83 -8.17 4.82 2.29
CA GLU A 83 -8.28 3.41 2.71
C GLU A 83 -7.43 3.11 3.94
N TYR A 84 -6.16 3.56 3.94
CA TYR A 84 -5.28 3.41 5.09
C TYR A 84 -5.89 4.03 6.36
N LEU A 85 -6.47 5.22 6.26
CA LEU A 85 -7.10 5.92 7.38
C LEU A 85 -8.30 5.14 7.92
N LYS A 86 -9.16 4.62 7.03
CA LYS A 86 -10.31 3.79 7.40
C LYS A 86 -9.86 2.52 8.13
N THR A 87 -8.92 1.77 7.55
CA THR A 87 -8.39 0.56 8.18
C THR A 87 -7.72 0.87 9.52
N ARG A 88 -7.04 2.01 9.64
CA ARG A 88 -6.43 2.45 10.91
C ARG A 88 -7.48 2.78 11.97
N GLU A 89 -8.61 3.37 11.59
CA GLU A 89 -9.75 3.61 12.48
C GLU A 89 -10.38 2.30 12.94
N GLU A 90 -10.58 1.35 12.04
CA GLU A 90 -11.05 -0.01 12.37
C GLU A 90 -10.10 -0.72 13.34
N TYR A 91 -8.78 -0.66 13.09
CA TYR A 91 -7.76 -1.17 14.02
C TYR A 91 -7.77 -0.46 15.38
N ARG A 92 -8.12 0.82 15.44
CA ARG A 92 -8.22 1.56 16.73
C ARG A 92 -9.51 1.21 17.47
N ALA A 93 -10.62 1.09 16.76
CA ALA A 93 -11.91 0.68 17.32
C ALA A 93 -11.82 -0.74 17.90
N THR A 94 -11.17 -1.66 17.18
CA THR A 94 -10.96 -3.05 17.62
C THR A 94 -9.90 -3.20 18.71
N LYS A 95 -8.94 -2.26 18.83
CA LYS A 95 -7.93 -2.25 19.91
C LYS A 95 -8.35 -1.50 21.18
N SER A 96 -9.57 -0.96 21.24
CA SER A 96 -10.15 -0.52 22.50
C SER A 96 -10.25 -1.73 23.44
N PRO A 97 -9.75 -1.66 24.69
CA PRO A 97 -9.41 -2.85 25.46
C PRO A 97 -10.67 -3.62 25.85
N LEU A 98 -10.75 -4.87 25.40
CA LEU A 98 -11.22 -5.94 26.28
C LEU A 98 -10.23 -6.02 27.44
N HIS A 99 -10.43 -5.16 28.44
CA HIS A 99 -10.00 -5.50 29.79
C HIS A 99 -11.03 -6.48 30.34
N GLN A 100 -10.54 -7.59 30.90
CA GLN A 100 -11.24 -8.78 31.41
C GLN A 100 -11.64 -9.83 30.35
N GLU A 101 -11.26 -11.10 30.42
CA GLU A 101 -10.87 -11.91 31.58
C GLU A 101 -9.72 -12.87 31.28
N HIS A 102 -8.60 -12.68 31.98
CA HIS A 102 -7.75 -13.79 32.38
C HIS A 102 -8.38 -14.42 33.64
N SER A 103 -9.57 -14.99 33.51
CA SER A 103 -10.19 -15.77 34.59
C SER A 103 -9.75 -17.21 34.43
N THR A 104 -8.86 -17.58 35.34
CA THR A 104 -8.51 -18.94 35.73
C THR A 104 -9.75 -19.84 35.77
N SER A 105 -9.72 -20.96 35.04
CA SER A 105 -10.50 -22.14 35.40
C SER A 105 -9.54 -23.28 35.67
N THR A 106 -9.29 -23.46 36.96
CA THR A 106 -9.11 -24.74 37.63
C THR A 106 -10.10 -25.79 37.13
#